data_AF-A0A6P5XZ87-F1
#
_entry.id   AF-A0A6P5XZ87-F1
#
_cell.length_a   1.000
_cell.length_b   1.000
_cell.length_c   1.000
_cell.angle_alpha   90.00
_cell.angle_beta   90.00
_cell.angle_gamma   90.00
#
_symmetry.space_group_name_H-M   'P 1'
#
loop_
_entity.id
_entity.type
_entity.pdbx_description
1 polymer ?
#
loop_
_entity_poly.entity_id
_entity_poly.type
_entity_poly.pdbx_seq_one_letter_code
_entity_poly.pdbx_strand_id
1 'polypeptide(L)'
;MATNPSFQLFSSSNDTPNLSLGFLDSSEPPLSPPPPSIEVLSSEVSSAVKCTVEPVNLDGLALLKGRVSTKEVFGLPNSDLVPGIYEGGLKLWEGSLDLVKALRTEVQNGHLSFEGKKVLELGCGHGLPGIFACLEGAAAVHFQDFNAEVLRCLTIPNVNVNLSEKCQPDPVAETRFFAGDWGEIHQLLPHACESEMNLNSSSEHGQATGYDVILTAETIYSISAQRNLYGLIKKCMSHPHGVVYVAGKKHYFGVGGGTRQFLSMLEKDVKEQVQFFYHFVASNVILLDPF
;
A
#
# COMPACT_ATOMS: atom_id res chain seq x y z
N MET A 1 58.16 -19.13 0.49
CA MET A 1 58.93 -17.94 0.93
C MET A 1 59.23 -17.15 -0.34
N ALA A 2 58.45 -16.10 -0.60
CA ALA A 2 58.82 -14.68 -0.40
C ALA A 2 59.77 -14.25 -1.55
N THR A 3 59.55 -13.23 -2.38
CA THR A 3 58.89 -11.92 -2.21
C THR A 3 58.63 -11.30 -3.58
N ASN A 4 57.56 -10.52 -3.73
CA ASN A 4 57.46 -9.45 -4.74
C ASN A 4 58.24 -8.22 -4.22
N PRO A 5 58.68 -7.28 -5.08
CA PRO A 5 57.92 -6.02 -5.10
C PRO A 5 57.80 -5.31 -6.46
N SER A 6 56.74 -4.52 -6.50
CA SER A 6 56.24 -3.52 -7.46
C SER A 6 57.18 -2.34 -7.77
N PHE A 7 56.96 -1.67 -8.92
CA PHE A 7 56.76 -0.21 -9.14
C PHE A 7 56.75 0.05 -10.69
N GLN A 8 55.63 0.45 -11.34
CA GLN A 8 55.17 1.82 -11.68
C GLN A 8 56.19 2.61 -12.57
N LEU A 9 55.90 3.36 -13.64
CA LEU A 9 54.71 4.10 -14.08
C LEU A 9 54.99 4.80 -15.46
N PHE A 10 53.96 4.95 -16.31
CA PHE A 10 53.76 5.84 -17.50
C PHE A 10 54.81 5.97 -18.63
N SER A 11 54.34 5.71 -19.86
CA SER A 11 54.65 6.55 -21.04
C SER A 11 53.34 6.97 -21.70
N SER A 12 53.10 8.28 -21.69
CA SER A 12 52.09 8.98 -22.47
C SER A 12 52.49 9.05 -23.94
N SER A 13 51.56 8.81 -24.86
CA SER A 13 51.55 9.46 -26.17
C SER A 13 50.12 9.50 -26.71
N ASN A 14 49.75 10.67 -27.20
CA ASN A 14 48.45 11.07 -27.69
C ASN A 14 47.92 10.13 -28.77
N ASP A 15 46.71 9.63 -28.58
CA ASP A 15 45.75 9.38 -29.66
C ASP A 15 44.35 9.58 -29.11
N THR A 16 43.57 10.39 -29.82
CA THR A 16 42.15 10.62 -29.50
C THR A 16 41.33 9.45 -30.02
N PRO A 17 40.40 8.93 -29.21
CA PRO A 17 39.15 8.47 -29.77
C PRO A 17 37.96 9.06 -29.03
N ASN A 18 36.98 9.52 -29.81
CA ASN A 18 35.60 9.69 -29.39
C ASN A 18 35.12 8.40 -28.69
N LEU A 19 35.08 8.42 -27.36
CA LEU A 19 34.30 7.46 -26.58
C LEU A 19 32.98 8.12 -26.24
N SER A 20 32.02 8.02 -27.16
CA SER A 20 30.62 7.98 -26.77
C SER A 20 30.45 6.75 -25.90
N LEU A 21 30.43 6.93 -24.58
CA LEU A 21 29.87 5.93 -23.68
C LEU A 21 28.38 5.86 -24.01
N GLY A 22 28.04 4.97 -24.94
CA GLY A 22 26.68 4.47 -25.13
C GLY A 22 26.28 3.77 -23.85
N PHE A 23 25.71 4.52 -22.91
CA PHE A 23 24.76 3.96 -21.98
C PHE A 23 23.65 3.38 -22.84
N LEU A 24 23.55 2.05 -22.81
CA LEU A 24 22.40 1.34 -23.33
C LEU A 24 21.18 1.88 -22.57
N ASP A 25 20.51 2.86 -23.19
CA ASP A 25 19.13 3.18 -22.91
C ASP A 25 18.32 1.96 -23.38
N SER A 26 18.27 0.94 -22.52
CA SER A 26 17.30 -0.13 -22.64
C SER A 26 15.94 0.53 -22.51
N SER A 27 15.36 0.90 -23.65
CA SER A 27 13.98 1.34 -23.73
C SER A 27 13.12 0.23 -23.11
N GLU A 28 12.67 0.42 -21.88
CA GLU A 28 11.65 -0.44 -21.30
C GLU A 28 10.46 -0.44 -22.27
N PRO A 29 9.92 -1.61 -22.63
CA PRO A 29 8.74 -1.65 -23.48
C PRO A 29 7.65 -0.79 -22.85
N PRO A 30 6.86 -0.05 -23.65
CA PRO A 30 5.80 0.80 -23.11
C PRO A 30 4.88 -0.04 -22.24
N LEU A 31 4.72 0.38 -20.99
CA LEU A 31 3.84 -0.28 -20.02
C LEU A 31 2.43 -0.35 -20.61
N SER A 32 1.76 -1.49 -20.41
CA SER A 32 0.36 -1.63 -20.76
C SER A 32 -0.46 -0.56 -20.04
N PRO A 33 -1.52 0.01 -20.65
CA PRO A 33 -2.36 0.96 -19.94
C PRO A 33 -2.92 0.29 -18.68
N PRO A 34 -2.98 1.00 -17.54
CA PRO A 34 -3.50 0.44 -16.30
C PRO A 34 -4.97 0.00 -16.48
N PRO A 35 -5.43 -0.99 -15.69
CA PRO A 35 -6.83 -1.39 -15.71
C PRO A 35 -7.72 -0.21 -15.29
N PRO A 36 -8.97 -0.14 -15.80
CA PRO A 36 -9.91 0.90 -15.39
C PRO A 36 -10.21 0.79 -13.90
N SER A 37 -10.34 1.95 -13.24
CA SER A 37 -10.80 2.01 -11.86
C SER A 37 -12.25 1.52 -11.78
N ILE A 38 -12.54 0.59 -10.88
CA ILE A 38 -13.88 0.05 -10.64
C ILE A 38 -14.12 -0.21 -9.14
N GLU A 39 -15.37 -0.12 -8.72
CA GLU A 39 -15.81 -0.72 -7.45
C GLU A 39 -16.19 -2.19 -7.70
N VAL A 40 -15.70 -3.09 -6.85
CA VAL A 40 -16.02 -4.52 -6.87
C VAL A 40 -16.98 -4.80 -5.73
N LEU A 41 -18.16 -5.30 -6.04
CA LEU A 41 -19.17 -5.60 -5.02
C LEU A 41 -18.82 -6.87 -4.25
N SER A 42 -19.18 -6.93 -2.96
CA SER A 42 -18.98 -8.14 -2.13
C SER A 42 -19.67 -9.38 -2.69
N SER A 43 -20.69 -9.22 -3.56
CA SER A 43 -21.36 -10.31 -4.27
C SER A 43 -20.60 -10.84 -5.49
N GLU A 44 -19.58 -10.13 -5.96
CA GLU A 44 -18.74 -10.52 -7.11
C GLU A 44 -17.58 -11.46 -6.71
N VAL A 45 -17.66 -12.10 -5.54
CA VAL A 45 -16.70 -13.15 -5.14
C VAL A 45 -16.62 -14.21 -6.24
N SER A 46 -15.40 -14.53 -6.66
CA SER A 46 -15.19 -15.51 -7.71
C SER A 46 -15.58 -16.90 -7.23
N SER A 47 -16.57 -17.52 -7.89
CA SER A 47 -16.91 -18.94 -7.69
C SER A 47 -16.00 -19.88 -8.48
N ALA A 48 -15.18 -19.35 -9.39
CA ALA A 48 -14.36 -20.14 -10.31
C ALA A 48 -13.00 -20.53 -9.70
N VAL A 49 -12.52 -19.79 -8.69
CA VAL A 49 -11.21 -20.01 -8.07
C VAL A 49 -11.41 -20.56 -6.66
N LYS A 50 -10.80 -21.71 -6.36
CA LYS A 50 -10.87 -22.31 -5.03
C LYS A 50 -9.87 -21.62 -4.10
N CYS A 51 -10.36 -20.67 -3.30
CA CYS A 51 -9.57 -20.08 -2.22
C CYS A 51 -9.52 -21.04 -1.01
N THR A 52 -8.31 -21.47 -0.63
CA THR A 52 -8.10 -22.21 0.63
C THR A 52 -7.70 -21.24 1.72
N VAL A 53 -8.29 -21.37 2.91
CA VAL A 53 -8.01 -20.49 4.04
C VAL A 53 -7.09 -21.17 5.04
N GLU A 54 -6.10 -20.44 5.55
CA GLU A 54 -5.20 -20.90 6.60
C GLU A 54 -5.00 -19.81 7.68
N PRO A 55 -4.82 -20.20 8.96
CA PRO A 55 -4.62 -19.25 10.03
C PRO A 55 -3.22 -18.64 10.00
N VAL A 56 -3.15 -17.35 10.36
CA VAL A 56 -1.93 -16.58 10.63
C VAL A 56 -1.98 -16.15 12.09
N ASN A 57 -0.99 -16.57 12.86
CA ASN A 57 -0.88 -16.20 14.26
C ASN A 57 0.05 -14.99 14.43
N LEU A 58 -0.47 -13.93 15.03
CA LEU A 58 0.19 -12.66 15.31
C LEU A 58 0.24 -12.44 16.81
N ASP A 59 1.01 -13.31 17.48
CA ASP A 59 1.34 -13.22 18.91
C ASP A 59 0.08 -13.16 19.80
N GLY A 60 -0.90 -14.03 19.53
CA GLY A 60 -2.16 -14.11 20.29
C GLY A 60 -3.39 -13.51 19.59
N LEU A 61 -3.22 -12.93 18.41
CA LEU A 61 -4.29 -12.66 17.46
C LEU A 61 -4.22 -13.69 16.32
N ALA A 62 -5.32 -14.39 16.04
CA ALA A 62 -5.41 -15.26 14.88
C ALA A 62 -6.26 -14.59 13.80
N LEU A 63 -5.68 -14.39 12.63
CA LEU A 63 -6.40 -13.96 11.42
C LEU A 63 -6.39 -15.08 10.40
N LEU A 64 -7.38 -15.13 9.55
CA LEU A 64 -7.49 -16.10 8.47
C LEU A 64 -7.04 -15.46 7.15
N LYS A 65 -6.12 -16.13 6.46
CA LYS A 65 -5.65 -15.69 5.14
C LYS A 65 -6.02 -16.72 4.08
N GLY A 66 -6.45 -16.24 2.93
CA GLY A 66 -6.66 -17.04 1.75
C GLY A 66 -5.35 -17.44 1.07
N ARG A 67 -5.45 -18.41 0.19
CA ARG A 67 -4.39 -18.82 -0.72
C ARG A 67 -5.05 -19.23 -2.03
N VAL A 68 -4.58 -18.61 -3.10
CA VAL A 68 -5.00 -18.85 -4.48
C VAL A 68 -3.79 -18.97 -5.38
N SER A 69 -3.95 -19.66 -6.50
CA SER A 69 -2.88 -19.87 -7.48
C SER A 69 -2.82 -18.71 -8.47
N THR A 70 -1.66 -18.07 -8.63
CA THR A 70 -1.44 -17.03 -9.66
C THR A 70 -1.78 -17.54 -11.06
N LYS A 71 -1.51 -18.82 -11.33
CA LYS A 71 -1.84 -19.45 -12.61
C LYS A 71 -3.34 -19.58 -12.82
N GLU A 72 -4.11 -19.86 -11.76
CA GLU A 72 -5.58 -19.99 -11.87
C GLU A 72 -6.25 -18.63 -12.02
N VAL A 73 -5.73 -17.59 -11.34
CA VAL A 73 -6.31 -16.25 -11.36
C VAL A 73 -5.89 -15.47 -12.62
N PHE A 74 -4.62 -15.47 -12.98
CA PHE A 74 -4.06 -14.63 -14.04
C PHE A 74 -3.52 -15.40 -15.24
N GLY A 75 -3.51 -16.74 -15.22
CA GLY A 75 -2.86 -17.54 -16.27
C GLY A 75 -1.34 -17.41 -16.32
N LEU A 76 -0.73 -16.70 -15.36
CA LEU A 76 0.71 -16.43 -15.32
C LEU A 76 1.46 -17.56 -14.61
N PRO A 77 2.66 -17.95 -15.10
CA PRO A 77 3.52 -18.89 -14.38
C PRO A 77 4.03 -18.22 -13.08
N ASN A 78 3.85 -18.87 -11.93
CA ASN A 78 4.24 -18.48 -10.55
C ASN A 78 5.17 -17.25 -10.42
N SER A 79 4.65 -16.07 -10.79
CA SER A 79 5.35 -14.81 -10.66
C SER A 79 4.75 -14.08 -9.48
N ASP A 80 5.61 -13.50 -8.65
CA ASP A 80 5.18 -12.73 -7.49
C ASP A 80 4.64 -11.36 -7.89
N LEU A 81 5.11 -10.78 -9.00
CA LEU A 81 4.71 -9.45 -9.49
C LEU A 81 5.06 -9.31 -10.99
N VAL A 82 4.23 -8.61 -11.75
CA VAL A 82 4.46 -8.17 -13.13
C VAL A 82 3.96 -6.73 -13.23
N PRO A 83 4.85 -5.71 -13.30
CA PRO A 83 4.45 -4.31 -13.23
C PRO A 83 3.40 -3.93 -14.29
N GLY A 84 2.35 -3.21 -13.86
CA GLY A 84 1.24 -2.76 -14.69
C GLY A 84 0.24 -3.86 -15.09
N ILE A 85 0.49 -5.13 -14.75
CA ILE A 85 -0.39 -6.27 -15.06
C ILE A 85 -0.87 -6.94 -13.78
N TYR A 86 0.04 -7.27 -12.87
CA TYR A 86 -0.23 -7.93 -11.61
C TYR A 86 0.74 -7.41 -10.54
N GLU A 87 0.28 -6.57 -9.61
CA GLU A 87 1.13 -5.90 -8.61
C GLU A 87 1.34 -6.73 -7.32
N GLY A 88 1.18 -8.06 -7.41
CA GLY A 88 1.63 -8.97 -6.37
C GLY A 88 0.68 -9.20 -5.19
N GLY A 89 -0.58 -8.76 -5.28
CA GLY A 89 -1.56 -8.86 -4.20
C GLY A 89 -1.90 -10.29 -3.74
N LEU A 90 -1.63 -11.34 -4.54
CA LEU A 90 -1.85 -12.74 -4.13
C LEU A 90 -0.76 -13.30 -3.22
N LYS A 91 0.40 -12.62 -3.14
CA LYS A 91 1.45 -12.96 -2.19
C LYS A 91 1.24 -12.19 -0.90
N LEU A 92 1.33 -12.89 0.23
CA LEU A 92 1.37 -12.23 1.52
C LEU A 92 2.80 -11.76 1.78
N TRP A 93 2.97 -10.44 1.81
CA TRP A 93 4.25 -9.80 2.14
C TRP A 93 4.37 -9.59 3.65
N GLU A 94 5.59 -9.72 4.16
CA GLU A 94 5.87 -9.63 5.61
C GLU A 94 5.45 -8.28 6.20
N GLY A 95 5.56 -7.18 5.43
CA GLY A 95 5.12 -5.86 5.88
C GLY A 95 3.65 -5.77 6.28
N SER A 96 2.76 -6.61 5.70
CA SER A 96 1.35 -6.68 6.11
C SER A 96 1.20 -7.20 7.55
N LEU A 97 2.01 -8.20 7.92
CA LEU A 97 2.01 -8.76 9.27
C LEU A 97 2.69 -7.83 10.27
N ASP A 98 3.80 -7.21 9.88
CA ASP A 98 4.48 -6.19 10.68
C ASP A 98 3.54 -5.01 10.98
N LEU A 99 2.73 -4.60 9.99
CA LEU A 99 1.73 -3.54 10.16
C LEU A 99 0.67 -3.94 11.19
N VAL A 100 0.07 -5.13 11.09
CA VAL A 100 -0.94 -5.58 12.07
C VAL A 100 -0.35 -5.62 13.50
N LYS A 101 0.89 -6.11 13.65
CA LYS A 101 1.57 -6.12 14.96
C LYS A 101 1.79 -4.71 15.52
N ALA A 102 2.21 -3.77 14.69
CA ALA A 102 2.37 -2.38 15.10
C ALA A 102 1.03 -1.75 15.48
N LEU A 103 -0.01 -1.89 14.66
CA LEU A 103 -1.35 -1.38 14.96
C LEU A 103 -1.91 -1.94 16.27
N ARG A 104 -1.75 -3.24 16.50
CA ARG A 104 -2.16 -3.88 17.76
C ARG A 104 -1.43 -3.28 18.97
N THR A 105 -0.13 -3.02 18.85
CA THR A 105 0.66 -2.39 19.90
C THR A 105 0.17 -0.97 20.19
N GLU A 106 -0.12 -0.19 19.15
CA GLU A 106 -0.64 1.18 19.28
C GLU A 106 -2.04 1.22 19.92
N VAL A 107 -2.91 0.27 19.58
CA VAL A 107 -4.22 0.10 20.23
C VAL A 107 -4.07 -0.26 21.70
N GLN A 108 -3.20 -1.23 22.03
CA GLN A 108 -2.94 -1.65 23.41
C GLN A 108 -2.36 -0.53 24.28
N ASN A 109 -1.55 0.34 23.69
CA ASN A 109 -0.99 1.51 24.36
C ASN A 109 -1.96 2.70 24.44
N GLY A 110 -3.12 2.62 23.78
CA GLY A 110 -4.11 3.70 23.73
C GLY A 110 -3.72 4.87 22.82
N HIS A 111 -2.75 4.68 21.92
CA HIS A 111 -2.32 5.70 20.95
C HIS A 111 -3.21 5.72 19.70
N LEU A 112 -3.87 4.60 19.40
CA LEU A 112 -4.77 4.43 18.26
C LEU A 112 -6.10 3.84 18.72
N SER A 113 -7.20 4.33 18.18
CA SER A 113 -8.51 3.69 18.28
C SER A 113 -9.15 3.61 16.90
N PHE A 114 -9.63 2.42 16.56
CA PHE A 114 -10.42 2.19 15.35
C PHE A 114 -11.92 2.39 15.58
N GLU A 115 -12.39 2.48 16.83
CA GLU A 115 -13.81 2.55 17.15
C GLU A 115 -14.50 3.72 16.43
N GLY A 116 -15.48 3.39 15.59
CA GLY A 116 -16.26 4.37 14.83
C GLY A 116 -15.50 5.06 13.69
N LYS A 117 -14.27 4.64 13.37
CA LYS A 117 -13.42 5.29 12.36
C LYS A 117 -13.67 4.80 10.93
N LYS A 118 -13.39 5.68 9.96
CA LYS A 118 -13.29 5.36 8.54
C LYS A 118 -11.84 5.00 8.20
N VAL A 119 -11.63 3.79 7.69
CA VAL A 119 -10.30 3.26 7.40
C VAL A 119 -10.17 2.95 5.91
N LEU A 120 -9.02 3.27 5.31
CA LEU A 120 -8.68 2.90 3.94
C LEU A 120 -7.40 2.07 3.94
N GLU A 121 -7.44 0.86 3.37
CA GLU A 121 -6.24 0.06 3.10
C GLU A 121 -5.85 0.16 1.62
N LEU A 122 -4.70 0.79 1.34
CA LEU A 122 -4.14 0.94 -0.01
C LEU A 122 -3.15 -0.18 -0.33
N GLY A 123 -3.33 -0.82 -1.49
CA GLY A 123 -2.56 -2.00 -1.87
C GLY A 123 -2.84 -3.18 -0.95
N CYS A 124 -4.13 -3.49 -0.73
CA CYS A 124 -4.55 -4.35 0.35
C CYS A 124 -4.15 -5.82 0.19
N GLY A 125 -4.06 -6.36 -1.04
CA GLY A 125 -3.74 -7.77 -1.27
C GLY A 125 -4.63 -8.72 -0.46
N HIS A 126 -4.10 -9.28 0.62
CA HIS A 126 -4.87 -10.15 1.52
C HIS A 126 -5.86 -9.41 2.44
N GLY A 127 -5.69 -8.09 2.64
CA GLY A 127 -6.56 -7.23 3.46
C GLY A 127 -6.40 -7.39 4.97
N LEU A 128 -5.29 -7.98 5.46
CA LEU A 128 -5.14 -8.31 6.88
C LEU A 128 -5.16 -7.07 7.81
N PRO A 129 -4.45 -5.95 7.51
CA PRO A 129 -4.57 -4.70 8.25
C PRO A 129 -6.00 -4.14 8.31
N GLY A 130 -6.73 -4.11 7.20
CA GLY A 130 -8.11 -3.64 7.17
C GLY A 130 -9.07 -4.58 7.91
N ILE A 131 -8.87 -5.90 7.80
CA ILE A 131 -9.62 -6.90 8.58
C ILE A 131 -9.39 -6.68 10.08
N PHE A 132 -8.14 -6.45 10.50
CA PHE A 132 -7.83 -6.11 11.89
C PHE A 132 -8.59 -4.86 12.34
N ALA A 133 -8.60 -3.79 11.52
CA ALA A 133 -9.36 -2.58 11.82
C ALA A 133 -10.88 -2.84 11.95
N CYS A 134 -11.46 -3.71 11.11
CA CYS A 134 -12.86 -4.15 11.25
C CYS A 134 -13.08 -4.84 12.61
N LEU A 135 -12.16 -5.71 13.02
CA LEU A 135 -12.26 -6.44 14.29
C LEU A 135 -12.10 -5.51 15.51
N GLU A 136 -11.37 -4.41 15.37
CA GLU A 136 -11.18 -3.36 16.38
C GLU A 136 -12.28 -2.26 16.35
N GLY A 137 -13.38 -2.47 15.63
CA GLY A 137 -14.57 -1.62 15.74
C GLY A 137 -14.63 -0.44 14.78
N ALA A 138 -13.86 -0.46 13.68
CA ALA A 138 -14.03 0.51 12.59
C ALA A 138 -15.48 0.56 12.09
N ALA A 139 -15.99 1.77 11.83
CA ALA A 139 -17.32 1.96 11.27
C ALA A 139 -17.37 1.57 9.79
N ALA A 140 -16.31 1.91 9.05
CA ALA A 140 -16.17 1.58 7.64
C ALA A 140 -14.70 1.26 7.33
N VAL A 141 -14.46 0.21 6.53
CA VAL A 141 -13.14 -0.18 6.04
C VAL A 141 -13.21 -0.41 4.54
N HIS A 142 -12.48 0.42 3.78
CA HIS A 142 -12.38 0.30 2.34
C HIS A 142 -11.05 -0.32 1.94
N PHE A 143 -11.12 -1.28 1.02
CA PHE A 143 -9.97 -2.04 0.54
C PHE A 143 -9.69 -1.65 -0.89
N GLN A 144 -8.46 -1.23 -1.18
CA GLN A 144 -8.04 -0.88 -2.52
C GLN A 144 -6.88 -1.76 -2.97
N ASP A 145 -7.00 -2.34 -4.16
CA ASP A 145 -5.90 -3.06 -4.83
C ASP A 145 -5.79 -2.60 -6.30
N PHE A 146 -4.65 -2.86 -6.95
CA PHE A 146 -4.50 -2.57 -8.37
C PHE A 146 -5.38 -3.50 -9.22
N ASN A 147 -5.50 -4.77 -8.81
CA ASN A 147 -6.16 -5.81 -9.58
C ASN A 147 -7.53 -6.20 -9.00
N ALA A 148 -8.59 -6.09 -9.81
CA ALA A 148 -9.94 -6.51 -9.40
C ALA A 148 -10.03 -8.01 -9.07
N GLU A 149 -9.24 -8.84 -9.75
CA GLU A 149 -9.16 -10.27 -9.53
C GLU A 149 -8.56 -10.61 -8.16
N VAL A 150 -7.63 -9.80 -7.63
CA VAL A 150 -7.13 -9.94 -6.27
C VAL A 150 -8.28 -9.73 -5.28
N LEU A 151 -9.08 -8.69 -5.48
CA LEU A 151 -10.25 -8.43 -4.64
C LEU A 151 -11.26 -9.58 -4.69
N ARG A 152 -11.67 -10.00 -5.90
CA ARG A 152 -12.69 -11.04 -6.11
C ARG A 152 -12.26 -12.43 -5.63
N CYS A 153 -10.99 -12.79 -5.81
CA CYS A 153 -10.51 -14.15 -5.54
C CYS A 153 -9.86 -14.30 -4.17
N LEU A 154 -9.45 -13.20 -3.53
CA LEU A 154 -8.66 -13.25 -2.30
C LEU A 154 -9.16 -12.29 -1.21
N THR A 155 -9.20 -10.98 -1.46
CA THR A 155 -9.51 -10.00 -0.41
C THR A 155 -10.92 -10.17 0.14
N ILE A 156 -11.94 -10.23 -0.73
CA ILE A 156 -13.33 -10.38 -0.30
C ILE A 156 -13.55 -11.71 0.45
N PRO A 157 -13.07 -12.88 -0.05
CA PRO A 157 -13.10 -14.12 0.72
C PRO A 157 -12.47 -14.03 2.11
N ASN A 158 -11.32 -13.34 2.24
CA ASN A 158 -10.64 -13.16 3.53
C ASN A 158 -11.48 -12.30 4.49
N VAL A 159 -12.03 -11.20 4.00
CA VAL A 159 -12.91 -10.34 4.81
C VAL A 159 -14.11 -11.14 5.28
N ASN A 160 -14.79 -11.85 4.38
CA ASN A 160 -15.98 -12.64 4.71
C ASN A 160 -15.70 -13.68 5.80
N VAL A 161 -14.62 -14.46 5.68
CA VAL A 161 -14.35 -15.53 6.65
C VAL A 161 -14.00 -14.97 8.03
N ASN A 162 -13.17 -13.92 8.13
CA ASN A 162 -12.79 -13.33 9.41
C ASN A 162 -13.95 -12.62 10.11
N LEU A 163 -14.83 -11.95 9.36
CA LEU A 163 -15.98 -11.26 9.95
C LEU A 163 -17.12 -12.22 10.31
N SER A 164 -17.26 -13.35 9.61
CA SER A 164 -18.27 -14.37 9.91
C SER A 164 -18.01 -15.15 11.20
N GLU A 165 -16.75 -15.29 11.62
CA GLU A 165 -16.39 -15.99 12.87
C GLU A 165 -16.67 -15.14 14.13
N LYS A 166 -16.96 -13.83 13.98
CA LYS A 166 -17.32 -12.96 15.11
C LYS A 166 -18.77 -13.21 15.53
N CYS A 167 -18.97 -14.13 16.46
CA CYS A 167 -20.27 -14.33 17.14
C CYS A 167 -20.55 -13.19 18.15
N GLN A 168 -20.94 -11.97 17.74
CA GLN A 168 -21.42 -10.90 18.67
C GLN A 168 -22.29 -9.83 17.96
N PRO A 169 -23.13 -9.06 18.70
CA PRO A 169 -24.26 -8.28 18.20
C PRO A 169 -23.94 -6.85 17.71
N ASP A 170 -22.67 -6.47 17.63
CA ASP A 170 -22.27 -5.13 17.17
C ASP A 170 -22.47 -4.97 15.66
N PRO A 171 -22.75 -3.74 15.17
CA PRO A 171 -22.84 -3.50 13.74
C PRO A 171 -21.51 -3.88 13.07
N VAL A 172 -21.60 -4.78 12.11
CA VAL A 172 -20.47 -5.16 11.25
C VAL A 172 -20.02 -3.92 10.50
N ALA A 173 -18.71 -3.66 10.50
CA ALA A 173 -18.10 -2.58 9.74
C ALA A 173 -18.59 -2.60 8.28
N GLU A 174 -18.94 -1.43 7.72
CA GLU A 174 -19.20 -1.32 6.29
C GLU A 174 -17.90 -1.65 5.54
N THR A 175 -17.97 -2.56 4.55
CA THR A 175 -16.80 -2.93 3.74
C THR A 175 -17.09 -2.71 2.26
N ARG A 176 -16.14 -2.06 1.56
CA ARG A 176 -16.20 -1.77 0.12
C ARG A 176 -14.84 -2.01 -0.52
N PHE A 177 -14.83 -2.37 -1.80
CA PHE A 177 -13.64 -2.84 -2.50
C PHE A 177 -13.44 -2.09 -3.81
N PHE A 178 -12.23 -1.56 -4.03
CA PHE A 178 -11.94 -0.69 -5.16
C PHE A 178 -10.69 -1.19 -5.89
N ALA A 179 -10.83 -1.48 -7.18
CA ALA A 179 -9.71 -1.85 -8.04
C ALA A 179 -9.28 -0.68 -8.89
N GLY A 180 -7.99 -0.42 -9.05
CA GLY A 180 -7.47 0.55 -10.00
C GLY A 180 -6.14 1.19 -9.61
N ASP A 181 -5.60 1.99 -10.52
CA ASP A 181 -4.35 2.74 -10.33
C ASP A 181 -4.53 3.87 -9.31
N TRP A 182 -3.52 4.10 -8.47
CA TRP A 182 -3.57 5.16 -7.45
C TRP A 182 -3.73 6.57 -8.03
N GLY A 183 -3.30 6.80 -9.27
CA GLY A 183 -3.47 8.07 -9.97
C GLY A 183 -4.95 8.44 -10.16
N GLU A 184 -5.81 7.45 -10.39
CA GLU A 184 -7.20 7.65 -10.81
C GLU A 184 -8.24 7.16 -9.78
N ILE A 185 -7.88 6.26 -8.85
CA ILE A 185 -8.84 5.61 -7.94
C ILE A 185 -9.57 6.58 -7.01
N HIS A 186 -8.99 7.76 -6.74
CA HIS A 186 -9.62 8.82 -5.95
C HIS A 186 -11.00 9.24 -6.48
N GLN A 187 -11.28 9.08 -7.77
CA GLN A 187 -12.57 9.42 -8.38
C GLN A 187 -13.71 8.50 -7.93
N LEU A 188 -13.39 7.30 -7.42
CA LEU A 188 -14.38 6.32 -6.95
C LEU A 188 -14.48 6.27 -5.42
N LEU A 189 -13.46 6.75 -4.70
CA LEU A 189 -13.42 6.66 -3.25
C LEU A 189 -14.39 7.69 -2.64
N PRO A 190 -15.37 7.26 -1.82
CA PRO A 190 -16.45 8.12 -1.32
C PRO A 190 -15.99 9.22 -0.35
N HIS A 191 -14.76 9.13 0.13
CA HIS A 191 -14.19 10.08 1.09
C HIS A 191 -12.94 10.79 0.55
N ALA A 192 -12.64 10.68 -0.74
CA ALA A 192 -11.56 11.47 -1.33
C ALA A 192 -11.98 12.93 -1.51
N CYS A 193 -11.09 13.85 -1.17
CA CYS A 193 -11.25 15.28 -1.43
C CYS A 193 -11.02 15.57 -2.93
N GLU A 194 -12.00 16.20 -3.57
CA GLU A 194 -11.84 16.87 -4.85
C GLU A 194 -11.16 18.24 -4.61
N SER A 195 -9.84 18.37 -4.68
CA SER A 195 -9.20 19.70 -4.69
C SER A 195 -9.52 20.39 -6.03
N GLU A 196 -10.10 21.59 -6.16
CA GLU A 196 -9.67 22.88 -5.57
C GLU A 196 -10.80 23.94 -5.33
N MET A 197 -12.09 23.62 -5.30
CA MET A 197 -13.13 24.66 -5.16
C MET A 197 -14.23 24.28 -4.19
N ASN A 198 -14.06 24.54 -2.89
CA ASN A 198 -15.15 24.94 -1.98
C ASN A 198 -14.63 25.21 -0.55
N LEU A 199 -13.72 26.17 -0.41
CA LEU A 199 -13.47 26.80 0.90
C LEU A 199 -14.49 27.91 1.24
N ASN A 200 -15.52 28.11 0.40
CA ASN A 200 -16.50 29.18 0.54
C ASN A 200 -17.91 28.72 0.94
N SER A 201 -18.16 27.42 1.14
CA SER A 201 -19.43 26.95 1.68
C SER A 201 -19.34 26.86 3.20
N SER A 202 -19.53 28.00 3.86
CA SER A 202 -19.89 28.10 5.27
C SER A 202 -21.23 27.39 5.51
N SER A 203 -21.19 26.07 5.58
CA SER A 203 -22.26 25.25 6.14
C SER A 203 -21.76 24.77 7.49
N GLU A 204 -22.41 25.24 8.55
CA GLU A 204 -22.02 25.09 9.97
C GLU A 204 -22.15 23.64 10.50
N HIS A 205 -22.03 22.62 9.64
CA HIS A 205 -21.98 21.19 9.98
C HIS A 205 -20.97 20.46 9.08
N GLY A 206 -19.76 21.03 8.94
CA GLY A 206 -18.71 20.50 8.07
C GLY A 206 -18.28 19.09 8.48
N GLN A 207 -18.84 18.07 7.83
CA GLN A 207 -18.39 16.70 7.95
C GLN A 207 -16.91 16.64 7.55
N ALA A 208 -16.05 16.16 8.45
CA ALA A 208 -14.65 15.89 8.13
C ALA A 208 -14.59 14.93 6.93
N THR A 209 -14.21 15.47 5.77
CA THR A 209 -14.01 14.73 4.54
C THR A 209 -12.70 13.97 4.65
N GLY A 210 -12.68 12.70 4.26
CA GLY A 210 -11.48 11.85 4.37
C GLY A 210 -11.66 10.61 5.24
N TYR A 211 -10.61 9.78 5.24
CA TYR A 211 -10.42 8.63 6.12
C TYR A 211 -9.61 9.05 7.33
N ASP A 212 -10.02 8.55 8.50
CA ASP A 212 -9.35 8.83 9.77
C ASP A 212 -8.03 8.05 9.88
N VAL A 213 -7.97 6.86 9.28
CA VAL A 213 -6.76 6.03 9.24
C VAL A 213 -6.55 5.50 7.84
N ILE A 214 -5.36 5.71 7.28
CA ILE A 214 -4.92 5.07 6.04
C ILE A 214 -3.84 4.04 6.38
N LEU A 215 -4.03 2.82 5.89
CA LEU A 215 -3.14 1.68 6.09
C LEU A 215 -2.51 1.31 4.75
N THR A 216 -1.21 1.08 4.72
CA THR A 216 -0.57 0.58 3.50
C THR A 216 0.70 -0.20 3.83
N ALA A 217 0.87 -1.35 3.17
CA ALA A 217 1.98 -2.25 3.45
C ALA A 217 2.66 -2.68 2.14
N GLU A 218 3.98 -2.51 2.08
CA GLU A 218 4.83 -2.95 0.95
C GLU A 218 4.45 -2.30 -0.38
N THR A 219 3.94 -1.05 -0.33
CA THR A 219 3.48 -0.26 -1.48
C THR A 219 4.47 0.79 -1.96
N ILE A 220 5.56 1.00 -1.22
CA ILE A 220 6.61 1.99 -1.54
C ILE A 220 7.81 1.38 -2.27
N TYR A 221 7.67 0.18 -2.85
CA TYR A 221 8.75 -0.53 -3.55
C TYR A 221 9.16 0.13 -4.87
N SER A 222 8.21 0.74 -5.58
CA SER A 222 8.46 1.37 -6.88
C SER A 222 8.55 2.89 -6.74
N ILE A 223 9.68 3.47 -7.17
CA ILE A 223 9.90 4.93 -7.12
C ILE A 223 8.88 5.67 -7.99
N SER A 224 8.51 5.11 -9.15
CA SER A 224 7.55 5.75 -10.05
C SER A 224 6.14 5.79 -9.43
N ALA A 225 5.74 4.72 -8.73
CA ALA A 225 4.42 4.60 -8.11
C ALA A 225 4.27 5.42 -6.82
N GLN A 226 5.38 5.70 -6.10
CA GLN A 226 5.37 6.46 -4.84
C GLN A 226 4.68 7.82 -4.97
N ARG A 227 4.83 8.52 -6.11
CA ARG A 227 4.19 9.82 -6.31
C ARG A 227 2.67 9.71 -6.36
N ASN A 228 2.15 8.72 -7.09
CA ASN A 228 0.70 8.49 -7.19
C ASN A 228 0.14 8.05 -5.84
N LEU A 229 0.83 7.16 -5.12
CA LEU A 229 0.46 6.76 -3.77
C LEU A 229 0.37 7.96 -2.83
N TYR A 230 1.40 8.80 -2.82
CA TYR A 230 1.45 9.97 -1.95
C TYR A 230 0.38 11.01 -2.30
N GLY A 231 0.15 11.27 -3.60
CA GLY A 231 -0.95 12.13 -4.05
C GLY A 231 -2.33 11.60 -3.61
N LEU A 232 -2.53 10.28 -3.68
CA LEU A 232 -3.76 9.63 -3.22
C LEU A 232 -3.94 9.74 -1.71
N ILE A 233 -2.89 9.52 -0.92
CA ILE A 233 -2.90 9.70 0.54
C ILE A 233 -3.36 11.11 0.90
N LYS A 234 -2.78 12.14 0.28
CA LYS A 234 -3.18 13.54 0.52
C LYS A 234 -4.64 13.81 0.20
N LYS A 235 -5.15 13.27 -0.91
CA LYS A 235 -6.57 13.41 -1.30
C LYS A 235 -7.51 12.68 -0.34
N CYS A 236 -7.10 11.54 0.22
CA CYS A 236 -7.98 10.67 0.99
C CYS A 236 -7.94 10.93 2.50
N MET A 237 -6.89 11.55 3.02
CA MET A 237 -6.73 11.70 4.46
C MET A 237 -7.67 12.75 5.04
N SER A 238 -8.28 12.44 6.18
CA SER A 238 -9.05 13.39 6.98
C SER A 238 -8.12 14.42 7.62
N HIS A 239 -8.50 15.69 7.60
CA HIS A 239 -7.70 16.77 8.22
C HIS A 239 -8.49 17.43 9.36
N PRO A 240 -7.82 17.82 10.46
CA PRO A 240 -6.37 17.78 10.71
C PRO A 240 -5.91 16.55 11.51
N HIS A 241 -6.73 15.49 11.61
CA HIS A 241 -6.49 14.39 12.57
C HIS A 241 -6.32 13.00 11.94
N GLY A 242 -6.40 12.90 10.61
CA GLY A 242 -6.18 11.63 9.93
C GLY A 242 -4.72 11.22 10.01
N VAL A 243 -4.47 9.91 10.12
CA VAL A 243 -3.11 9.36 10.25
C VAL A 243 -2.85 8.28 9.21
N VAL A 244 -1.59 8.07 8.86
CA VAL A 244 -1.19 7.05 7.88
C VAL A 244 -0.16 6.11 8.48
N TYR A 245 -0.43 4.81 8.46
CA TYR A 245 0.55 3.79 8.83
C TYR A 245 1.09 3.10 7.57
N VAL A 246 2.39 3.28 7.33
CA VAL A 246 3.12 2.75 6.17
C VAL A 246 4.10 1.69 6.64
N ALA A 247 3.87 0.43 6.28
CA ALA A 247 4.85 -0.63 6.45
C ALA A 247 5.68 -0.81 5.18
N GLY A 248 7.00 -0.82 5.29
CA GLY A 248 7.87 -0.98 4.13
C GLY A 248 9.33 -1.23 4.48
N LYS A 249 10.05 -1.80 3.51
CA LYS A 249 11.47 -2.12 3.67
C LYS A 249 12.33 -0.87 3.54
N LYS A 250 13.48 -0.90 4.22
CA LYS A 250 14.51 0.14 4.07
C LYS A 250 14.95 0.32 2.62
N HIS A 251 15.06 -0.77 1.88
CA HIS A 251 15.41 -0.77 0.46
C HIS A 251 14.85 -2.00 -0.26
N TYR A 252 14.34 -1.79 -1.47
CA TYR A 252 13.92 -2.85 -2.40
C TYR A 252 14.92 -2.93 -3.56
N PHE A 253 15.71 -3.99 -3.60
CA PHE A 253 16.69 -4.19 -4.66
C PHE A 253 16.01 -4.37 -6.03
N GLY A 254 16.62 -3.83 -7.08
CA GLY A 254 16.09 -3.86 -8.45
C GLY A 254 15.22 -2.64 -8.79
N VAL A 255 14.12 -2.45 -8.05
CA VAL A 255 13.14 -1.35 -8.27
C VAL A 255 13.52 -0.03 -7.59
N GLY A 256 14.44 -0.07 -6.62
CA GLY A 256 15.08 1.11 -6.04
C GLY A 256 14.30 1.84 -4.95
N GLY A 257 13.02 1.50 -4.71
CA GLY A 257 12.22 2.12 -3.66
C GLY A 257 12.64 1.73 -2.24
N GLY A 258 11.85 2.18 -1.27
CA GLY A 258 12.10 1.96 0.16
C GLY A 258 11.81 3.20 1.00
N THR A 259 11.81 3.00 2.33
CA THR A 259 11.41 4.03 3.29
C THR A 259 12.23 5.31 3.18
N ARG A 260 13.55 5.23 3.01
CA ARG A 260 14.42 6.42 2.89
C ARG A 260 14.05 7.29 1.68
N GLN A 261 13.77 6.66 0.54
CA GLN A 261 13.41 7.38 -0.68
C GLN A 261 12.02 8.01 -0.56
N PHE A 262 11.07 7.28 0.03
CA PHE A 262 9.72 7.77 0.28
C PHE A 262 9.73 8.98 1.24
N LEU A 263 10.44 8.89 2.37
CA LEU A 263 10.57 10.02 3.32
C LEU A 263 11.25 11.24 2.69
N SER A 264 12.30 11.04 1.87
CA SER A 264 12.93 12.15 1.15
C SER A 264 11.97 12.84 0.16
N MET A 265 10.99 12.12 -0.37
CA MET A 265 9.95 12.69 -1.22
C MET A 265 8.97 13.54 -0.39
N LEU A 266 8.55 13.06 0.80
CA LEU A 266 7.69 13.82 1.72
C LEU A 266 8.36 15.14 2.15
N GLU A 267 9.63 15.09 2.55
CA GLU A 267 10.39 16.26 3.01
C GLU A 267 10.59 17.33 1.93
N LYS A 268 10.62 16.92 0.65
CA LYS A 268 10.77 17.84 -0.49
C LYS A 268 9.46 18.50 -0.92
N ASP A 269 8.32 18.02 -0.44
CA ASP A 269 7.00 18.56 -0.77
C ASP A 269 6.70 19.86 0.00
N VAL A 270 7.64 20.80 -0.01
CA VAL A 270 7.59 22.10 0.69
C VAL A 270 6.56 23.07 0.04
N LYS A 271 5.89 22.65 -1.03
CA LYS A 271 5.01 23.53 -1.84
C LYS A 271 3.52 23.32 -1.61
N GLU A 272 3.10 22.31 -0.84
CA GLU A 272 1.67 22.02 -0.64
C GLU A 272 1.21 22.18 0.82
N GLN A 273 -0.09 22.38 1.00
CA GLN A 273 -0.74 22.80 2.26
C GLN A 273 -0.76 21.71 3.35
N VAL A 274 -0.29 20.49 3.06
CA VAL A 274 -0.27 19.34 4.00
C VAL A 274 1.15 18.85 4.16
N GLN A 275 1.77 19.21 5.29
CA GLN A 275 3.08 18.71 5.70
C GLN A 275 2.89 17.56 6.69
N PHE A 276 3.75 16.53 6.61
CA PHE A 276 3.69 15.38 7.50
C PHE A 276 4.85 15.39 8.52
N PHE A 277 4.55 15.08 9.78
CA PHE A 277 5.52 14.49 10.71
C PHE A 277 5.59 12.99 10.48
N TYR A 278 6.76 12.39 10.74
CA TYR A 278 6.91 10.95 10.69
C TYR A 278 7.64 10.39 11.91
N HIS A 279 7.17 9.24 12.39
CA HIS A 279 7.78 8.50 13.47
C HIS A 279 7.81 7.02 13.15
N PHE A 280 8.88 6.32 13.53
CA PHE A 280 8.93 4.85 13.43
C PHE A 280 8.24 4.26 14.66
N VAL A 281 7.08 3.62 14.45
CA VAL A 281 6.35 2.88 15.50
C VAL A 281 6.81 1.41 15.60
N ALA A 282 7.48 0.92 14.56
CA ALA A 282 8.24 -0.33 14.56
C ALA A 282 9.43 -0.23 13.61
N SER A 283 10.29 -1.26 13.56
CA SER A 283 11.51 -1.24 12.73
C SER A 283 11.25 -0.99 11.23
N ASN A 284 10.08 -1.41 10.73
CA ASN A 284 9.67 -1.28 9.33
C ASN A 284 8.31 -0.56 9.17
N VAL A 285 7.77 0.06 10.23
CA VAL A 285 6.46 0.73 10.19
C VAL A 285 6.61 2.19 10.58
N ILE A 286 6.14 3.06 9.70
CA ILE A 286 6.18 4.52 9.82
C ILE A 286 4.75 5.02 10.03
N LEU A 287 4.56 5.85 11.06
CA LEU A 287 3.38 6.67 11.24
C LEU A 287 3.62 8.03 10.59
N LEU A 288 2.66 8.52 9.81
CA LEU A 288 2.60 9.88 9.28
C LEU A 288 1.41 10.62 9.88
N ASP A 289 1.66 11.80 10.43
CA ASP A 289 0.65 12.69 11.02
C ASP A 289 0.68 14.06 10.32
N PRO A 290 -0.47 14.68 10.00
CA PRO A 290 -0.52 16.02 9.42
C PRO A 290 -0.07 17.10 10.43
N PHE A 291 0.42 18.22 9.89
CA PHE A 291 0.75 19.43 10.64
C PHE A 291 -0.48 20.14 11.21
#